data_AF-B1BSQ1-F1
#
_entry.id   AF-B1BSQ1-F1
#
_cell.length_a   1.000
_cell.length_b   1.000
_cell.length_c   1.000
_cell.angle_alpha   90.00
_cell.angle_beta   90.00
_cell.angle_gamma   90.00
#
_symmetry.space_group_name_H-M   'P 1'
#
loop_
_entity.id
_entity.type
_entity.pdbx_description
1 polymer ?
#
loop_
_entity_poly.entity_id
_entity_poly.type
_entity_poly.pdbx_seq_one_letter_code
_entity_poly.pdbx_strand_id
1 'polypeptide(L)'
;MVGGLYFALNNGGNPAYFVAGNIGFGVGLIACCVSTVALSSTKFLLIPSNSKNLKEGEKPKGCFSKKMSYVLIAIPIICTLIGLIFSFNLLRHTDKVPSLVAGFVLFGISLVCGSLISLVASVCRQIQNTFTNKERWKWSILVIVLGSINLILGVCVLLFSKNQTFIAPGYVLIGLGLVCYSISSKVLLLASVWRRKSKLSKRIPLIPVITALACLFLSAYLSEAELVNMAYFVPAHVMVGLGAICFTLFSIVSILESGTSN
;
A
#
# COMPACT_ATOMS: atom_id res chain seq x y z
N MET A 1 5.40 3.30 -15.88
CA MET A 1 4.96 1.93 -16.22
C MET A 1 5.61 1.43 -17.50
N VAL A 2 5.41 2.09 -18.65
CA VAL A 2 5.94 1.65 -19.96
C VAL A 2 7.47 1.55 -20.00
N GLY A 3 8.20 2.56 -19.48
CA GLY A 3 9.67 2.50 -19.42
C GLY A 3 10.21 1.37 -18.52
N GLY A 4 9.59 1.14 -17.36
CA GLY A 4 9.96 0.03 -16.47
C GLY A 4 9.69 -1.35 -17.09
N LEU A 5 8.55 -1.50 -17.78
CA LEU A 5 8.21 -2.71 -18.52
C LEU A 5 9.19 -2.96 -19.68
N TYR A 6 9.60 -1.91 -20.38
CA TYR A 6 10.61 -1.99 -21.44
C TYR A 6 11.95 -2.50 -20.88
N PHE A 7 12.45 -1.92 -19.79
CA PHE A 7 13.69 -2.38 -19.14
C PHE A 7 13.58 -3.79 -18.54
N ALA A 8 12.41 -4.16 -18.00
CA ALA A 8 12.17 -5.49 -17.46
C ALA A 8 12.14 -6.58 -18.55
N LEU A 9 11.64 -6.25 -19.75
CA LEU A 9 11.52 -7.18 -20.88
C LEU A 9 12.77 -7.24 -21.76
N ASN A 10 13.50 -6.13 -21.93
CA ASN A 10 14.61 -6.06 -22.89
C ASN A 10 15.98 -6.52 -22.37
N ASN A 11 16.05 -7.17 -21.20
CA ASN A 11 17.25 -7.86 -20.68
C ASN A 11 18.57 -7.19 -21.11
N GLY A 12 18.86 -5.99 -20.61
CA GLY A 12 20.02 -5.19 -21.02
C GLY A 12 21.38 -5.75 -20.53
N GLY A 13 21.59 -7.07 -20.56
CA GLY A 13 22.81 -7.79 -20.18
C GLY A 13 23.23 -7.68 -18.70
N ASN A 14 22.74 -6.67 -17.99
CA ASN A 14 23.19 -6.28 -16.66
C ASN A 14 22.11 -6.57 -15.60
N PRO A 15 22.44 -7.31 -14.53
CA PRO A 15 21.49 -7.66 -13.47
C PRO A 15 20.89 -6.44 -12.76
N ALA A 16 21.59 -5.32 -12.68
CA ALA A 16 21.09 -4.10 -12.03
C ALA A 16 19.91 -3.47 -12.79
N TYR A 17 20.01 -3.36 -14.12
CA TYR A 17 18.92 -2.83 -14.95
C TYR A 17 17.68 -3.73 -14.95
N PHE A 18 17.90 -5.04 -14.88
CA PHE A 18 16.81 -6.01 -14.76
C PHE A 18 16.02 -5.80 -13.46
N VAL A 19 16.71 -5.69 -12.31
CA VAL A 19 16.06 -5.44 -11.01
C VAL A 19 15.36 -4.09 -11.00
N ALA A 20 16.04 -3.03 -11.43
CA ALA A 20 15.49 -1.68 -11.47
C ALA A 20 14.26 -1.57 -12.39
N GLY A 21 14.27 -2.23 -13.56
CA GLY A 21 13.14 -2.26 -14.49
C GLY A 21 11.89 -2.88 -13.88
N ASN A 22 12.05 -4.04 -13.23
CA ASN A 22 10.94 -4.73 -12.55
C ASN A 22 10.39 -3.92 -11.36
N ILE A 23 11.26 -3.28 -10.58
CA ILE A 23 10.84 -2.39 -9.48
C ILE A 23 10.11 -1.16 -10.05
N GLY A 24 10.65 -0.53 -11.09
CA GLY A 24 10.03 0.62 -11.75
C GLY A 24 8.68 0.29 -12.38
N PHE A 25 8.51 -0.94 -12.89
CA PHE A 25 7.21 -1.46 -13.31
C PHE A 25 6.23 -1.54 -12.13
N GLY A 26 6.66 -2.14 -11.01
CA GLY A 26 5.86 -2.23 -9.78
C GLY A 26 5.45 -0.86 -9.22
N VAL A 27 6.36 0.10 -9.18
CA VAL A 27 6.06 1.49 -8.77
C VAL A 27 5.02 2.13 -9.70
N GLY A 28 5.06 1.81 -11.00
CA GLY A 28 4.02 2.21 -11.95
C GLY A 28 2.64 1.65 -11.62
N LEU A 29 2.55 0.41 -11.12
CA LEU A 29 1.29 -0.20 -10.68
C LEU A 29 0.75 0.52 -9.43
N ILE A 30 1.61 0.83 -8.45
CA ILE A 30 1.21 1.61 -7.27
C ILE A 30 0.69 2.99 -7.69
N ALA A 31 1.40 3.69 -8.58
CA ALA A 31 0.98 5.01 -9.06
C ALA A 31 -0.43 4.96 -9.68
N CYS A 32 -0.75 3.92 -10.45
CA CYS A 32 -2.09 3.70 -11.00
C CYS A 32 -3.15 3.50 -9.90
N CYS A 33 -2.86 2.65 -8.90
CA CYS A 33 -3.73 2.43 -7.76
C CYS A 33 -3.97 3.72 -6.95
N VAL A 34 -2.92 4.49 -6.67
CA VAL A 34 -3.01 5.76 -5.91
C VAL A 34 -3.81 6.80 -6.68
N SER A 35 -3.63 6.88 -8.01
CA SER A 35 -4.43 7.76 -8.87
C SER A 35 -5.92 7.41 -8.80
N THR A 36 -6.23 6.11 -8.71
CA THR A 36 -7.59 5.62 -8.55
C THR A 36 -8.19 5.99 -7.19
N VAL A 37 -7.39 5.92 -6.12
CA VAL A 37 -7.78 6.42 -4.78
C VAL A 37 -8.11 7.92 -4.85
N ALA A 38 -7.26 8.71 -5.50
CA ALA A 38 -7.50 10.15 -5.67
C ALA A 38 -8.83 10.42 -6.42
N LEU A 39 -9.08 9.72 -7.53
CA LEU A 39 -10.34 9.83 -8.28
C LEU A 39 -11.56 9.44 -7.44
N SER A 40 -11.48 8.34 -6.68
CA SER A 40 -12.57 7.90 -5.81
C SER A 40 -12.87 8.89 -4.67
N SER A 41 -11.89 9.71 -4.29
CA SER A 41 -11.99 10.69 -3.20
C SER A 41 -12.57 12.04 -3.63
N THR A 42 -12.81 12.26 -4.92
CA THR A 42 -13.39 13.54 -5.43
C THR A 42 -14.77 13.87 -4.84
N LYS A 43 -15.51 12.86 -4.38
CA LYS A 43 -16.84 13.01 -3.77
C LYS A 43 -16.86 12.64 -2.28
N PHE A 44 -15.74 12.77 -1.59
CA PHE A 44 -15.57 12.35 -0.20
C PHE A 44 -16.55 13.03 0.77
N LEU A 45 -16.95 14.28 0.50
CA LEU A 45 -17.92 15.03 1.30
C LEU A 45 -19.30 14.36 1.39
N LEU A 46 -19.64 13.46 0.45
CA LEU A 46 -20.88 12.68 0.51
C LEU A 46 -20.86 11.64 1.62
N ILE A 47 -19.70 11.16 2.09
CA ILE A 47 -19.59 10.13 3.13
C ILE A 47 -20.25 10.58 4.45
N PRO A 48 -19.85 11.72 5.07
CA PRO A 48 -20.50 12.19 6.30
C PRO A 48 -21.97 12.57 6.07
N SER A 49 -22.33 13.14 4.91
CA SER A 49 -23.72 13.50 4.58
C SER A 49 -24.62 12.27 4.51
N ASN A 50 -24.21 11.24 3.75
CA ASN A 50 -24.93 9.97 3.63
C ASN A 50 -25.04 9.25 4.97
N SER A 51 -23.96 9.30 5.77
CA SER A 51 -23.94 8.67 7.09
C SER A 51 -24.90 9.33 8.09
N LYS A 52 -25.18 10.63 7.98
CA LYS A 52 -26.10 11.35 8.88
C LYS A 52 -27.55 11.28 8.41
N ASN A 53 -27.77 11.39 7.09
CA ASN A 53 -29.09 11.73 6.54
C ASN A 53 -29.83 10.57 5.85
N LEU A 54 -29.16 9.45 5.52
CA LEU A 54 -29.77 8.38 4.71
C LEU A 54 -29.87 7.05 5.47
N LYS A 55 -30.98 6.32 5.27
CA LYS A 55 -31.11 4.92 5.71
C LYS A 55 -30.29 4.00 4.80
N GLU A 56 -29.95 2.80 5.27
CA GLU A 56 -29.12 1.86 4.50
C GLU A 56 -29.82 1.48 3.19
N GLY A 57 -29.14 1.60 2.05
CA GLY A 57 -29.70 1.26 0.73
C GLY A 57 -30.41 2.40 -0.02
N GLU A 58 -30.65 3.54 0.62
CA GLU A 58 -31.15 4.73 -0.07
C GLU A 58 -30.08 5.32 -0.98
N LYS A 59 -30.43 5.63 -2.24
CA LYS A 59 -29.48 6.15 -3.23
C LYS A 59 -29.20 7.64 -2.99
N PRO A 60 -27.95 8.04 -2.73
CA PRO A 60 -27.58 9.44 -2.55
C PRO A 60 -27.60 10.23 -3.87
N LYS A 61 -28.07 11.48 -3.82
CA LYS A 61 -28.02 12.41 -4.96
C LYS A 61 -26.56 12.79 -5.25
N GLY A 62 -26.15 12.74 -6.52
CA GLY A 62 -24.79 13.10 -6.93
C GLY A 62 -23.72 12.03 -6.66
N CYS A 63 -24.09 10.80 -6.25
CA CYS A 63 -23.14 9.70 -6.07
C CYS A 63 -22.53 9.22 -7.40
N PHE A 64 -21.53 8.34 -7.31
CA PHE A 64 -21.00 7.68 -8.51
C PHE A 64 -22.05 6.75 -9.13
N SER A 65 -22.11 6.73 -10.47
CA SER A 65 -22.83 5.67 -11.17
C SER A 65 -22.26 4.31 -10.80
N LYS A 66 -23.10 3.27 -10.72
CA LYS A 66 -22.69 1.90 -10.42
C LYS A 66 -21.53 1.47 -11.32
N LYS A 67 -21.62 1.77 -12.62
CA LYS A 67 -20.58 1.45 -13.61
C LYS A 67 -19.23 2.10 -13.26
N MET A 68 -19.24 3.40 -12.94
CA MET A 68 -18.02 4.15 -12.59
C MET A 68 -17.34 3.57 -11.34
N SER A 69 -18.13 3.24 -10.32
CA SER A 69 -17.57 2.63 -9.11
C SER A 69 -17.00 1.23 -9.34
N TYR A 70 -17.61 0.42 -10.20
CA TYR A 70 -17.03 -0.87 -10.56
C TYR A 70 -15.69 -0.69 -11.28
N VAL A 71 -15.59 0.27 -12.20
CA VAL A 71 -14.34 0.58 -12.90
C VAL A 71 -13.26 1.04 -11.91
N LEU A 72 -13.59 1.95 -11.00
CA LEU A 72 -12.66 2.42 -9.96
C LEU A 72 -12.15 1.26 -9.07
N ILE A 73 -13.01 0.30 -8.72
CA ILE A 73 -12.59 -0.86 -7.92
C ILE A 73 -11.79 -1.87 -8.76
N ALA A 74 -12.13 -2.03 -10.04
CA ALA A 74 -11.49 -2.99 -10.93
C ALA A 74 -10.02 -2.65 -11.24
N ILE A 75 -9.68 -1.37 -11.39
CA ILE A 75 -8.30 -0.93 -11.71
C ILE A 75 -7.26 -1.47 -10.70
N PRO A 76 -7.36 -1.22 -9.38
CA PRO A 76 -6.39 -1.73 -8.43
C PRO A 76 -6.43 -3.27 -8.31
N ILE A 77 -7.56 -3.93 -8.59
CA ILE A 77 -7.63 -5.39 -8.69
C ILE A 77 -6.74 -5.88 -9.85
N ILE A 78 -6.89 -5.30 -11.03
CA ILE A 78 -6.09 -5.65 -12.22
C ILE A 78 -4.61 -5.40 -11.96
N CYS A 79 -4.25 -4.24 -11.40
CA CYS A 79 -2.86 -3.93 -11.05
C CYS A 79 -2.27 -4.93 -10.04
N THR A 80 -3.05 -5.34 -9.04
CA THR A 80 -2.62 -6.34 -8.05
C THR A 80 -2.40 -7.70 -8.70
N LEU A 81 -3.32 -8.14 -9.56
CA LEU A 81 -3.18 -9.42 -10.28
C LEU A 81 -1.97 -9.42 -11.20
N ILE A 82 -1.77 -8.37 -11.99
CA ILE A 82 -0.60 -8.22 -12.86
C ILE A 82 0.68 -8.28 -12.03
N GLY A 83 0.76 -7.52 -10.94
CA GLY A 83 1.93 -7.52 -10.06
C GLY A 83 2.22 -8.89 -9.46
N LEU A 84 1.19 -9.60 -8.97
CA LEU A 84 1.35 -10.95 -8.42
C LEU A 84 1.80 -11.95 -9.47
N ILE A 85 1.22 -11.94 -10.67
CA ILE A 85 1.59 -12.86 -11.76
C ILE A 85 3.07 -12.66 -12.13
N PHE A 86 3.51 -11.42 -12.31
CA PHE A 86 4.91 -11.12 -12.61
C PHE A 86 5.85 -11.50 -11.47
N SER A 87 5.48 -11.18 -10.23
CA SER A 87 6.25 -11.55 -9.05
C SER A 87 6.44 -13.06 -8.92
N PHE A 88 5.36 -13.85 -9.04
CA PHE A 88 5.44 -15.30 -9.00
C PHE A 88 6.27 -15.87 -10.15
N ASN A 89 6.17 -15.31 -11.35
CA ASN A 89 7.00 -15.73 -12.48
C ASN A 89 8.50 -15.49 -12.21
N LEU A 90 8.85 -14.35 -11.61
CA LEU A 90 10.23 -14.04 -11.22
C LEU A 90 10.74 -14.98 -10.11
N LEU A 91 9.90 -15.29 -9.12
CA LEU A 91 10.24 -16.17 -8.00
C LEU A 91 10.43 -17.64 -8.40
N ARG A 92 9.89 -18.08 -9.54
CA ARG A 92 10.13 -19.44 -10.08
C ARG A 92 11.57 -19.67 -10.52
N HIS A 93 12.31 -18.61 -10.84
CA HIS A 93 13.68 -18.70 -11.31
C HIS A 93 14.66 -18.65 -10.12
N THR A 94 14.68 -19.72 -9.31
CA THR A 94 15.50 -19.81 -8.09
C THR A 94 17.01 -19.76 -8.34
N ASP A 95 17.44 -20.08 -9.56
CA ASP A 95 18.86 -20.08 -9.94
C ASP A 95 19.42 -18.65 -10.17
N LYS A 96 18.54 -17.65 -10.33
CA LYS A 96 18.92 -16.27 -10.67
C LYS A 96 18.63 -15.33 -9.50
N VAL A 97 19.66 -14.99 -8.73
CA VAL A 97 19.56 -14.05 -7.60
C VAL A 97 18.86 -12.72 -7.95
N PRO A 98 19.14 -12.05 -9.10
CA PRO A 98 18.44 -10.82 -9.46
C PRO A 98 16.92 -11.01 -9.66
N SER A 99 16.50 -12.19 -10.15
CA SER A 99 15.09 -12.55 -10.32
C SER A 99 14.39 -12.71 -8.97
N LEU A 100 15.07 -13.32 -8.00
CA LEU A 100 14.54 -13.47 -6.65
C LEU A 100 14.38 -12.11 -5.95
N VAL A 101 15.40 -11.25 -6.02
CA VAL A 101 15.36 -9.90 -5.43
C VAL A 101 14.19 -9.10 -6.01
N ALA A 102 14.08 -9.04 -7.34
CA ALA A 102 12.99 -8.35 -8.02
C ALA A 102 11.63 -8.99 -7.69
N GLY A 103 11.56 -10.32 -7.64
CA GLY A 103 10.35 -11.07 -7.34
C GLY A 103 9.79 -10.78 -5.96
N PHE A 104 10.63 -10.76 -4.92
CA PHE A 104 10.24 -10.42 -3.55
C PHE A 104 9.75 -8.97 -3.44
N VAL A 105 10.49 -8.01 -3.97
CA VAL A 105 10.08 -6.60 -3.91
C VAL A 105 8.76 -6.38 -4.67
N LEU A 106 8.61 -6.97 -5.86
CA LEU A 106 7.38 -6.89 -6.64
C LEU A 106 6.20 -7.59 -5.95
N PHE A 107 6.45 -8.66 -5.19
CA PHE A 107 5.44 -9.31 -4.36
C PHE A 107 4.90 -8.33 -3.33
N GLY A 108 5.79 -7.71 -2.54
CA GLY A 108 5.39 -6.74 -1.51
C GLY A 108 4.67 -5.53 -2.09
N ILE A 109 5.13 -5.01 -3.23
CA ILE A 109 4.45 -3.94 -3.98
C ILE A 109 3.02 -4.37 -4.37
N SER A 110 2.83 -5.61 -4.80
CA SER A 110 1.52 -6.13 -5.16
C SER A 110 0.59 -6.22 -3.95
N LEU A 111 1.11 -6.53 -2.76
CA LEU A 111 0.33 -6.52 -1.52
C LEU A 111 -0.07 -5.09 -1.10
N VAL A 112 0.76 -4.09 -1.38
CA VAL A 112 0.39 -2.68 -1.23
C VAL A 112 -0.76 -2.32 -2.18
N CYS A 113 -0.69 -2.72 -3.45
CA CYS A 113 -1.81 -2.56 -4.39
C CYS A 113 -3.09 -3.26 -3.89
N GLY A 114 -2.97 -4.47 -3.35
CA GLY A 114 -4.06 -5.21 -2.73
C GLY A 114 -4.69 -4.47 -1.54
N SER A 115 -3.87 -3.79 -0.76
CA SER A 115 -4.32 -2.93 0.34
C SER A 115 -5.11 -1.72 -0.16
N LEU A 116 -4.71 -1.14 -1.30
CA LEU A 116 -5.42 -0.02 -1.93
C LEU A 116 -6.79 -0.42 -2.49
N ILE A 117 -7.00 -1.68 -2.89
CA ILE A 117 -8.35 -2.19 -3.28
C ILE A 117 -9.33 -1.95 -2.13
N SER A 118 -8.92 -2.31 -0.90
CA SER A 118 -9.77 -2.17 0.29
C SER A 118 -10.15 -0.72 0.56
N LEU A 119 -9.22 0.21 0.32
CA LEU A 119 -9.45 1.64 0.46
C LEU A 119 -10.45 2.16 -0.58
N VAL A 120 -10.20 1.91 -1.88
CA VAL A 120 -11.08 2.35 -2.96
C VAL A 120 -12.48 1.74 -2.83
N ALA A 121 -12.56 0.43 -2.54
CA ALA A 121 -13.83 -0.25 -2.37
C ALA A 121 -14.65 0.33 -1.20
N SER A 122 -13.99 0.64 -0.07
CA SER A 122 -14.64 1.27 1.08
C SER A 122 -15.19 2.65 0.72
N VAL A 123 -14.37 3.51 0.11
CA VAL A 123 -14.77 4.88 -0.28
C VAL A 123 -15.94 4.84 -1.27
N CYS A 124 -15.83 4.07 -2.35
CA CYS A 124 -16.87 3.99 -3.37
C CYS A 124 -18.21 3.48 -2.82
N ARG A 125 -18.19 2.46 -1.95
CA ARG A 125 -19.41 1.91 -1.33
C ARG A 125 -20.02 2.85 -0.31
N GLN A 126 -19.21 3.60 0.45
CA GLN A 126 -19.70 4.62 1.37
C GLN A 126 -20.35 5.79 0.60
N ILE A 127 -19.76 6.23 -0.51
CA ILE A 127 -20.34 7.26 -1.39
C ILE A 127 -21.67 6.80 -2.00
N GLN A 128 -21.82 5.51 -2.29
CA GLN A 128 -23.09 4.93 -2.77
C GLN A 128 -24.07 4.53 -1.67
N ASN A 129 -23.69 4.65 -0.40
CA ASN A 129 -24.49 4.22 0.74
C ASN A 129 -24.85 2.71 0.70
N THR A 130 -23.95 1.89 0.14
CA THR A 130 -24.04 0.41 0.08
C THR A 130 -23.06 -0.26 1.05
N PHE A 131 -22.38 0.51 1.88
CA PHE A 131 -21.37 0.02 2.81
C PHE A 131 -22.00 -0.57 4.08
N THR A 132 -21.88 -1.90 4.22
CA THR A 132 -22.50 -2.66 5.31
C THR A 132 -21.56 -2.86 6.51
N ASN A 133 -22.13 -3.14 7.69
CA ASN A 133 -21.35 -3.41 8.91
C ASN A 133 -20.45 -4.66 8.80
N LYS A 134 -20.85 -5.69 8.04
CA LYS A 134 -20.04 -6.91 7.85
C LYS A 134 -18.83 -6.65 6.95
N GLU A 135 -19.01 -5.87 5.90
CA GLU A 135 -17.94 -5.53 4.96
C GLU A 135 -16.86 -4.64 5.58
N ARG A 136 -17.26 -3.80 6.53
CA ARG A 136 -16.35 -2.97 7.34
C ARG A 136 -15.16 -3.75 7.88
N TRP A 137 -15.43 -4.85 8.58
CA TRP A 137 -14.38 -5.65 9.21
C TRP A 137 -13.58 -6.45 8.19
N LYS A 138 -14.25 -6.97 7.14
CA LYS A 138 -13.59 -7.74 6.08
C LYS A 138 -12.46 -6.96 5.41
N TRP A 139 -12.74 -5.73 4.97
CA TRP A 139 -11.73 -4.89 4.30
C TRP A 139 -10.59 -4.51 5.23
N SER A 140 -10.88 -4.16 6.47
CA SER A 140 -9.83 -3.81 7.44
C SER A 140 -8.93 -5.01 7.78
N ILE A 141 -9.52 -6.18 8.02
CA ILE A 141 -8.78 -7.40 8.35
C ILE A 141 -7.91 -7.81 7.16
N LEU A 142 -8.44 -7.71 5.93
CA LEU A 142 -7.68 -8.01 4.71
C LEU A 142 -6.38 -7.19 4.66
N VAL A 143 -6.44 -5.87 4.84
CA VAL A 143 -5.24 -5.02 4.80
C VAL A 143 -4.24 -5.38 5.89
N ILE A 144 -4.72 -5.69 7.10
CA ILE A 144 -3.86 -6.12 8.22
C ILE A 144 -3.14 -7.43 7.84
N VAL A 145 -3.87 -8.41 7.28
CA VAL A 145 -3.30 -9.68 6.84
C VAL A 145 -2.25 -9.46 5.75
N LEU A 146 -2.53 -8.64 4.74
CA LEU A 146 -1.57 -8.33 3.68
C LEU A 146 -0.30 -7.64 4.22
N GLY A 147 -0.45 -6.69 5.14
CA GLY A 147 0.68 -6.04 5.81
C GLY A 147 1.51 -7.03 6.63
N SER A 148 0.85 -7.89 7.40
CA SER A 148 1.51 -8.94 8.19
C SER A 148 2.25 -9.94 7.32
N ILE A 149 1.67 -10.40 6.21
CA ILE A 149 2.34 -11.29 5.25
C ILE A 149 3.64 -10.65 4.75
N ASN A 150 3.58 -9.37 4.38
CA ASN A 150 4.73 -8.66 3.85
C ASN A 150 5.85 -8.48 4.91
N LEU A 151 5.46 -8.13 6.13
CA LEU A 151 6.38 -7.95 7.25
C LEU A 151 7.04 -9.29 7.63
N ILE A 152 6.25 -10.35 7.80
CA ILE A 152 6.75 -11.69 8.13
C ILE A 152 7.67 -12.18 7.01
N LEU A 153 7.28 -12.01 5.74
CA LEU A 153 8.12 -12.41 4.62
C LEU A 153 9.46 -11.65 4.62
N GLY A 154 9.45 -10.34 4.88
CA GLY A 154 10.69 -9.55 5.00
C GLY A 154 11.61 -10.05 6.10
N VAL A 155 11.05 -10.34 7.29
CA VAL A 155 11.80 -10.93 8.41
C VAL A 155 12.34 -12.32 8.04
N CYS A 156 11.53 -13.18 7.44
CA CYS A 156 11.96 -14.50 6.98
C CYS A 156 13.10 -14.40 5.96
N VAL A 157 13.01 -13.49 4.99
CA VAL A 157 14.07 -13.28 4.00
C VAL A 157 15.38 -12.88 4.69
N LEU A 158 15.34 -12.02 5.72
CA LEU A 158 16.54 -11.62 6.47
C LEU A 158 17.12 -12.75 7.34
N LEU A 159 16.27 -13.58 7.95
CA LEU A 159 16.72 -14.65 8.84
C LEU A 159 17.28 -15.87 8.08
N PHE A 160 16.67 -16.22 6.95
CA PHE A 160 17.03 -17.44 6.22
C PHE A 160 18.06 -17.21 5.10
N SER A 161 18.25 -15.97 4.64
CA SER A 161 19.19 -15.69 3.57
C SER A 161 20.58 -15.36 4.13
N LYS A 162 21.54 -16.28 3.95
CA LYS A 162 22.96 -16.04 4.30
C LYS A 162 23.68 -15.09 3.33
N ASN A 163 23.08 -14.84 2.16
CA ASN A 163 23.66 -14.02 1.11
C ASN A 163 23.33 -12.53 1.33
N GLN A 164 24.35 -11.67 1.24
CA GLN A 164 24.23 -10.23 1.44
C GLN A 164 23.27 -9.55 0.44
N THR A 165 23.03 -10.16 -0.72
CA THR A 165 22.10 -9.68 -1.75
C THR A 165 20.63 -9.67 -1.31
N PHE A 166 20.27 -10.41 -0.27
CA PHE A 166 18.89 -10.48 0.26
C PHE A 166 18.62 -9.48 1.38
N ILE A 167 19.66 -8.77 1.85
CA ILE A 167 19.51 -7.70 2.85
C ILE A 167 18.57 -6.61 2.32
N ALA A 168 18.81 -6.16 1.09
CA ALA A 168 17.98 -5.13 0.45
C ALA A 168 16.48 -5.53 0.34
N PRO A 169 16.09 -6.64 -0.33
CA PRO A 169 14.68 -7.01 -0.44
C PRO A 169 14.03 -7.31 0.91
N GLY A 170 14.77 -7.85 1.89
CA GLY A 170 14.25 -8.12 3.23
C GLY A 170 13.77 -6.85 3.95
N TYR A 171 14.61 -5.82 4.03
CA TYR A 171 14.20 -4.53 4.61
C TYR A 171 13.12 -3.84 3.79
N VAL A 172 13.20 -3.87 2.46
CA VAL A 172 12.17 -3.28 1.59
C VAL A 172 10.80 -3.90 1.84
N LEU A 173 10.71 -5.23 1.99
CA LEU A 173 9.47 -5.94 2.36
C LEU A 173 8.92 -5.47 3.71
N ILE A 174 9.79 -5.31 4.73
CA ILE A 174 9.39 -4.78 6.04
C ILE A 174 8.79 -3.39 5.89
N GLY A 175 9.48 -2.47 5.20
CA GLY A 175 8.99 -1.11 4.99
C GLY A 175 7.68 -1.07 4.20
N LEU A 176 7.53 -1.88 3.15
CA LEU A 176 6.27 -2.00 2.42
C LEU A 176 5.14 -2.56 3.31
N GLY A 177 5.46 -3.43 4.28
CA GLY A 177 4.51 -3.90 5.30
C GLY A 177 4.04 -2.77 6.21
N LEU A 178 4.95 -1.89 6.64
CA LEU A 178 4.63 -0.69 7.41
C LEU A 178 3.73 0.27 6.60
N VAL A 179 3.96 0.41 5.29
CA VAL A 179 3.06 1.17 4.40
C VAL A 179 1.66 0.55 4.38
N CYS A 180 1.53 -0.78 4.28
CA CYS A 180 0.23 -1.45 4.38
C CYS A 180 -0.49 -1.14 5.71
N TYR A 181 0.22 -1.12 6.84
CA TYR A 181 -0.38 -0.72 8.12
C TYR A 181 -0.82 0.75 8.15
N SER A 182 -0.05 1.66 7.52
CA SER A 182 -0.46 3.07 7.36
C SER A 182 -1.73 3.22 6.50
N ILE A 183 -1.90 2.38 5.47
CA ILE A 183 -3.15 2.30 4.69
C ILE A 183 -4.29 1.72 5.55
N SER A 184 -4.02 0.68 6.34
CA SER A 184 -5.01 0.05 7.23
C SER A 184 -5.65 1.06 8.19
N SER A 185 -4.85 1.98 8.75
CA SER A 185 -5.33 3.08 9.60
C SER A 185 -6.44 3.91 8.93
N LYS A 186 -6.36 4.19 7.62
CA LYS A 186 -7.40 4.93 6.87
C LYS A 186 -8.65 4.11 6.65
N VAL A 187 -8.47 2.84 6.28
CA VAL A 187 -9.60 1.93 6.11
C VAL A 187 -10.36 1.76 7.43
N LEU A 188 -9.63 1.67 8.55
CA LEU A 188 -10.18 1.63 9.91
C LEU A 188 -10.88 2.94 10.30
N LEU A 189 -10.36 4.10 9.91
CA LEU A 189 -11.01 5.40 10.15
C LEU A 189 -12.33 5.50 9.39
N LEU A 190 -12.32 5.24 8.08
CA LEU A 190 -13.52 5.23 7.25
C LEU A 190 -14.59 4.28 7.80
N ALA A 191 -14.15 3.11 8.23
CA ALA A 191 -14.97 2.13 8.91
C ALA A 191 -15.57 2.68 10.22
N SER A 192 -14.78 3.41 11.01
CA SER A 192 -15.16 3.90 12.34
C SER A 192 -16.02 5.15 12.34
N VAL A 193 -15.84 6.04 11.36
CA VAL A 193 -16.64 7.26 11.18
C VAL A 193 -18.01 6.94 10.57
N TRP A 194 -18.15 5.83 9.84
CA TRP A 194 -19.42 5.43 9.26
C TRP A 194 -20.47 5.09 10.33
N ARG A 195 -21.47 5.98 10.46
CA ARG A 195 -22.66 5.87 11.32
C ARG A 195 -22.38 5.67 12.83
N ARG A 196 -21.18 6.02 13.32
CA ARG A 196 -20.84 5.96 14.75
C ARG A 196 -19.91 7.09 15.17
N LYS A 197 -20.10 7.62 16.38
CA LYS A 197 -19.10 8.42 17.09
C LYS A 197 -18.27 7.48 17.96
N SER A 198 -17.14 6.97 17.46
CA SER A 198 -16.23 6.13 18.26
C SER A 198 -15.11 6.97 18.88
N LYS A 199 -14.80 6.75 20.17
CA LYS A 199 -13.65 7.37 20.86
C LYS A 199 -12.31 6.99 20.21
N LEU A 200 -12.26 5.90 19.44
CA LEU A 200 -11.07 5.40 18.78
C LEU A 200 -10.59 6.32 17.65
N SER A 201 -11.48 7.14 17.06
CA SER A 201 -11.14 8.05 15.95
C SER A 201 -9.94 8.95 16.24
N LYS A 202 -9.83 9.45 17.48
CA LYS A 202 -8.78 10.37 17.91
C LYS A 202 -7.37 9.74 17.98
N ARG A 203 -7.27 8.41 18.01
CA ARG A 203 -5.99 7.69 18.20
C ARG A 203 -5.50 7.01 16.92
N ILE A 204 -6.35 6.87 15.91
CA ILE A 204 -5.98 6.20 14.66
C ILE A 204 -4.95 6.99 13.81
N PRO A 205 -4.90 8.34 13.82
CA PRO A 205 -3.84 9.09 13.16
C PRO A 205 -2.43 8.80 13.72
N LEU A 206 -2.32 8.22 14.92
CA LEU A 206 -1.04 7.85 15.51
C LEU A 206 -0.35 6.69 14.78
N ILE A 207 -1.12 5.80 14.13
CA ILE A 207 -0.57 4.62 13.45
C ILE A 207 0.38 5.04 12.29
N PRO A 208 -0.02 5.91 11.34
CA PRO A 208 0.88 6.44 10.31
C PRO A 208 2.15 7.08 10.88
N VAL A 209 2.04 7.84 11.97
CA VAL A 209 3.19 8.49 12.62
C VAL A 209 4.16 7.45 13.17
N ILE A 210 3.67 6.45 13.90
CA ILE A 210 4.50 5.35 14.42
C ILE A 210 5.17 4.59 13.26
N THR A 211 4.43 4.27 12.21
CA THR A 211 5.01 3.57 11.05
C THR A 211 6.05 4.42 10.30
N ALA A 212 5.85 5.74 10.21
CA ALA A 212 6.82 6.64 9.58
C ALA A 212 8.10 6.75 10.41
N LEU A 213 7.96 6.95 11.72
CA LEU A 213 9.10 6.98 12.65
C LEU A 213 9.85 5.65 12.66
N ALA A 214 9.15 4.52 12.62
CA ALA A 214 9.78 3.20 12.52
C ALA A 214 10.61 3.06 11.22
N CYS A 215 10.08 3.49 10.07
CA CYS A 215 10.85 3.51 8.82
C CYS A 215 12.07 4.42 8.90
N LEU A 216 11.93 5.64 9.44
CA LEU A 216 13.03 6.60 9.53
C LEU A 216 14.10 6.19 10.54
N PHE A 217 13.72 5.62 11.67
CA PHE A 217 14.66 5.09 12.66
C PHE A 217 15.42 3.88 12.09
N LEU A 218 14.71 2.98 11.41
CA LEU A 218 15.34 1.84 10.74
C LEU A 218 16.27 2.31 9.62
N SER A 219 15.90 3.35 8.87
CA SER A 219 16.77 3.97 7.87
C SER A 219 18.06 4.51 8.50
N ALA A 220 17.97 5.28 9.59
CA ALA A 220 19.13 5.80 10.29
C ALA A 220 20.06 4.68 10.78
N TYR A 221 19.50 3.61 11.35
CA TYR A 221 20.28 2.43 11.75
C TYR A 221 20.98 1.77 10.56
N LEU A 222 20.30 1.64 9.41
CA LEU A 222 20.86 1.07 8.20
C LEU A 222 21.96 1.95 7.59
N SER A 223 21.83 3.27 7.68
CA SER A 223 22.87 4.21 7.25
C SER A 223 24.15 4.09 8.07
N GLU A 224 24.06 3.83 9.38
CA GLU A 224 25.24 3.52 10.20
C GLU A 224 25.84 2.16 9.81
N ALA A 225 25.00 1.15 9.55
CA ALA A 225 25.47 -0.17 9.12
C ALA A 225 26.14 -0.15 7.73
N GLU A 226 25.79 0.82 6.89
CA GLU A 226 26.40 1.05 5.57
C GLU A 226 27.91 1.30 5.66
N LEU A 227 28.38 2.00 6.71
CA LEU A 227 29.79 2.29 6.93
C LEU A 227 30.64 1.00 7.06
N VAL A 228 30.00 -0.09 7.49
CA VAL A 228 30.63 -1.41 7.64
C VAL A 228 30.39 -2.29 6.42
N ASN A 229 29.21 -2.20 5.79
CA ASN A 229 28.87 -3.01 4.63
C ASN A 229 27.96 -2.25 3.64
N MET A 230 28.48 -2.06 2.42
CA MET A 230 27.77 -1.39 1.32
C MET A 230 26.44 -2.06 0.91
N ALA A 231 26.18 -3.31 1.31
CA ALA A 231 24.88 -3.97 1.08
C ALA A 231 23.70 -3.23 1.75
N TYR A 232 23.95 -2.41 2.78
CA TYR A 232 22.94 -1.63 3.48
C TYR A 232 22.60 -0.29 2.82
N PHE A 233 23.38 0.16 1.84
CA PHE A 233 23.15 1.44 1.13
C PHE A 233 21.75 1.54 0.53
N VAL A 234 21.35 0.53 -0.25
CA VAL A 234 20.04 0.50 -0.92
C VAL A 234 18.88 0.50 0.08
N PRO A 235 18.80 -0.41 1.07
CA PRO A 235 17.68 -0.42 1.99
C PRO A 235 17.61 0.84 2.86
N ALA A 236 18.74 1.46 3.25
CA ALA A 236 18.74 2.71 4.00
C ALA A 236 17.98 3.82 3.28
N HIS A 237 18.30 4.07 2.01
CA HIS A 237 17.67 5.10 1.19
C HIS A 237 16.21 4.78 0.86
N VAL A 238 15.89 3.51 0.58
CA VAL A 238 14.51 3.09 0.32
C VAL A 238 13.64 3.29 1.57
N MET A 239 14.17 3.01 2.78
CA MET A 239 13.44 3.25 4.02
C MET A 239 13.13 4.73 4.25
N VAL A 240 14.02 5.68 3.87
CA VAL A 240 13.70 7.11 3.91
C VAL A 240 12.48 7.42 3.04
N GLY A 241 12.49 6.93 1.80
CA GLY A 241 11.38 7.12 0.85
C GLY A 241 10.06 6.55 1.35
N LEU A 242 10.08 5.33 1.91
CA LEU A 242 8.90 4.71 2.50
C LEU A 242 8.42 5.45 3.76
N GLY A 243 9.35 5.98 4.57
CA GLY A 243 9.03 6.85 5.71
C GLY A 243 8.31 8.13 5.28
N ALA A 244 8.80 8.78 4.22
CA ALA A 244 8.13 9.95 3.62
C ALA A 244 6.73 9.61 3.09
N ILE A 245 6.54 8.44 2.48
CA ILE A 245 5.22 7.95 2.06
C ILE A 245 4.29 7.77 3.28
N CYS A 246 4.75 7.14 4.36
CA CYS A 246 3.96 7.00 5.58
C CYS A 246 3.58 8.36 6.20
N PHE A 247 4.48 9.34 6.17
CA PHE A 247 4.25 10.69 6.68
C PHE A 247 3.26 11.50 5.82
N THR A 248 3.40 11.46 4.49
CA THR A 248 2.42 12.09 3.58
C THR A 248 1.04 11.45 3.70
N LEU A 249 0.97 10.15 3.98
CA LEU A 249 -0.28 9.48 4.31
C LEU A 249 -0.89 9.98 5.64
N PHE A 250 -0.10 10.43 6.61
CA PHE A 250 -0.61 11.03 7.85
C PHE A 250 -1.28 12.39 7.59
N SER A 251 -0.66 13.27 6.79
CA SER A 251 -1.20 14.62 6.56
C SER A 251 -2.60 14.61 5.94
N ILE A 252 -2.90 13.63 5.08
CA ILE A 252 -4.24 13.42 4.52
C ILE A 252 -5.27 13.13 5.62
N VAL A 253 -4.93 12.30 6.62
CA VAL A 253 -5.85 11.97 7.72
C VAL A 253 -6.11 13.18 8.61
N SER A 254 -5.08 13.99 8.87
CA SER A 254 -5.21 15.21 9.68
C SER A 254 -6.22 16.19 9.07
N ILE A 255 -6.21 16.36 7.73
CA ILE A 255 -7.17 17.21 7.03
C ILE A 255 -8.60 16.67 7.21
N LEU A 256 -8.78 15.34 7.14
CA LEU A 256 -10.08 14.70 7.32
C LEU A 256 -10.65 14.88 8.72
N GLU A 257 -9.82 14.85 9.75
CA GLU A 257 -10.27 15.09 11.12
C GLU A 257 -10.71 16.55 11.32
N SER A 258 -9.93 17.52 10.80
CA SER A 258 -10.30 18.94 10.86
C SER A 258 -11.58 19.29 10.08
N GLY A 259 -11.92 18.54 9.03
CA GLY A 259 -13.15 18.74 8.27
C GLY A 259 -14.41 18.13 8.90
N THR A 260 -14.25 17.25 9.91
CA THR A 260 -15.38 16.57 10.58
C THR A 260 -15.66 17.09 11.99
N SER A 261 -14.87 18.04 12.49
CA SER A 261 -15.06 18.69 13.78
C SER A 261 -16.13 19.79 13.81
N ASN A 262 -16.83 20.03 12.70
CA ASN A 262 -17.97 20.96 12.59
C ASN A 262 -19.33 20.24 12.58
#